data_AF-A0A136LXL0-F1
#
_entry.id   AF-A0A136LXL0-F1
#
_cell.length_a   1.000
_cell.length_b   1.000
_cell.length_c   1.000
_cell.angle_alpha   90.00
_cell.angle_beta   90.00
_cell.angle_gamma   90.00
#
_symmetry.space_group_name_H-M   'P 1'
#
loop_
_entity.id
_entity.type
_entity.pdbx_description
1 polymer ?
#
loop_
_entity_poly.entity_id
_entity_poly.type
_entity_poly.pdbx_seq_one_letter_code
_entity_poly.pdbx_strand_id
1 'polypeptide(L)' 'MAQQKQTLQGKLDSLDRIVKSFESSGEQTDIDRALKDYEEAMKLVSEIRTQLSGVELKIKEIQDKYSEDQD' A
#
# COMPACT_ATOMS: atom_id res chain seq x y z
N MET A 1 -8.97 18.91 -11.09
CA MET A 1 -7.59 18.41 -11.33
C MET A 1 -7.64 16.89 -11.20
N ALA A 2 -7.28 16.14 -12.25
CA ALA A 2 -7.34 14.68 -12.22
C ALA A 2 -6.21 14.16 -11.32
N GLN A 3 -6.56 13.54 -10.20
CA GLN A 3 -5.62 12.93 -9.28
C GLN A 3 -4.95 11.77 -10.01
N GLN A 4 -3.68 11.94 -10.37
CA GLN A 4 -2.91 10.94 -11.10
C GLN A 4 -2.91 9.66 -10.25
N LYS A 5 -3.61 8.61 -10.72
CA LYS A 5 -3.70 7.33 -9.99
C LYS A 5 -2.28 6.80 -9.81
N GLN A 6 -1.75 6.90 -8.59
CA GLN A 6 -0.49 6.27 -8.26
C GLN A 6 -0.58 4.76 -8.47
N THR A 7 0.46 4.20 -9.07
CA THR A 7 0.62 2.76 -9.23
C THR A 7 0.86 2.11 -7.86
N LEU A 8 0.63 0.80 -7.75
CA LEU A 8 0.91 0.06 -6.52
C LEU A 8 2.39 0.22 -6.09
N GLN A 9 3.32 0.16 -7.06
CA GLN A 9 4.74 0.42 -6.83
C GLN A 9 4.98 1.82 -6.27
N GLY A 10 4.36 2.86 -6.84
CA GLY A 10 4.54 4.22 -6.35
C GLY A 10 4.03 4.42 -4.91
N LYS A 11 2.98 3.69 -4.51
CA LYS A 11 2.49 3.69 -3.12
C LYS A 11 3.46 3.00 -2.17
N LEU A 12 4.04 1.87 -2.59
CA LEU A 12 5.07 1.16 -1.84
C LEU A 12 6.33 2.01 -1.66
N ASP A 13 6.78 2.69 -2.73
CA ASP A 13 7.93 3.60 -2.68
C ASP A 13 7.67 4.77 -1.72
N SER A 14 6.45 5.30 -1.70
CA SER A 14 6.07 6.38 -0.78
C SER A 14 6.04 5.89 0.67
N LEU A 15 5.49 4.70 0.91
CA LEU A 15 5.47 4.08 2.23
C LEU A 15 6.89 3.81 2.75
N ASP A 16 7.77 3.26 1.91
CA ASP A 16 9.17 2.99 2.23
C ASP A 16 9.93 4.27 2.60
N ARG A 17 9.68 5.38 1.90
CA ARG A 17 10.25 6.69 2.24
C ARG A 17 9.80 7.20 3.60
N ILE A 18 8.52 7.05 3.93
CA ILE A 18 7.99 7.46 5.24
C ILE A 18 8.60 6.60 6.35
N VAL A 19 8.67 5.27 6.18
CA VAL A 19 9.30 4.40 7.19
C VAL A 19 10.78 4.78 7.40
N LYS A 20 11.53 5.02 6.32
CA LYS A 20 12.92 5.47 6.41
C LYS A 20 13.08 6.83 7.09
N SER A 21 12.12 7.75 6.92
CA SER A 21 12.17 9.04 7.61
C SER A 21 12.04 8.85 9.12
N PHE A 22 11.14 7.97 9.57
CA PHE A 22 11.01 7.60 10.99
C PHE A 22 12.27 6.93 11.56
N GLU A 23 12.89 6.02 10.81
CA GLU A 23 14.11 5.33 11.25
C GLU A 23 15.32 6.28 11.33
N SER A 24 15.35 7.30 10.46
CA SER A 24 16.44 8.28 10.41
C SER A 24 16.23 9.45 11.38
N SER A 25 15.00 9.67 11.82
CA SER A 25 14.66 10.77 12.71
C SER A 25 14.95 10.37 14.16
N GLY A 26 16.05 10.88 14.71
CA GLY A 26 16.45 10.68 16.10
C GLY A 26 15.62 11.50 17.10
N GLU A 27 16.24 11.97 18.17
CA GLU A 27 15.57 12.70 19.28
C GLU A 27 14.95 14.06 18.90
N GLN A 28 15.20 14.58 17.69
CA GLN A 28 14.67 15.86 17.19
C GLN A 28 13.52 15.73 16.18
N THR A 29 12.73 14.66 16.29
CA THR A 29 11.57 14.50 15.41
C THR A 29 10.47 15.47 15.84
N ASP A 30 10.09 16.38 14.94
CA ASP A 30 8.88 17.19 15.09
C ASP A 30 7.66 16.25 15.16
N ILE A 31 7.03 16.19 16.35
CA ILE A 31 5.95 15.26 16.65
C ILE A 31 4.74 15.51 15.73
N ASP A 32 4.45 16.77 15.40
CA ASP A 32 3.31 17.08 14.53
C ASP A 32 3.54 16.59 13.10
N ARG A 33 4.80 16.63 12.65
CA ARG A 33 5.19 16.06 11.36
C ARG A 33 5.15 14.54 11.39
N ALA A 34 5.68 13.92 12.45
CA ALA A 34 5.62 12.47 12.64
C ALA A 34 4.17 11.95 12.63
N LEU A 35 3.24 12.64 13.29
CA LEU A 35 1.83 12.24 13.28
C LEU A 35 1.23 12.28 11.87
N LYS A 36 1.52 13.33 11.09
CA LYS A 36 1.05 13.43 9.69
C LYS A 36 1.64 12.34 8.80
N ASP A 37 2.94 12.10 8.91
CA ASP A 37 3.63 11.06 8.14
C ASP A 37 3.04 9.67 8.49
N TYR A 38 2.73 9.42 9.77
CA TYR A 38 2.07 8.19 10.21
C TYR A 38 0.66 8.04 9.63
N GLU A 39 -0.16 9.09 9.66
CA GLU A 39 -1.51 9.07 9.08
C GLU A 39 -1.47 8.77 7.57
N GLU A 40 -0.51 9.38 6.85
CA GLU A 40 -0.31 9.13 5.42
C GLU A 40 0.13 7.68 5.16
N ALA A 41 1.07 7.15 5.95
CA ALA A 41 1.49 5.75 5.87
C ALA A 41 0.32 4.79 6.08
N MET A 42 -0.53 5.03 7.09
CA MET A 42 -1.71 4.20 7.36
C MET A 42 -2.71 4.23 6.20
N LYS A 43 -2.90 5.38 5.57
CA LYS A 43 -3.72 5.50 4.37
C LYS A 43 -3.15 4.69 3.21
N LEU A 44 -1.84 4.80 2.96
CA LEU A 44 -1.15 4.03 1.91
C LEU A 44 -1.29 2.53 2.14
N VAL A 45 -1.09 2.04 3.36
CA VAL A 45 -1.26 0.62 3.73
C VAL A 45 -2.67 0.13 3.44
N SER A 46 -3.69 0.92 3.82
CA SER A 46 -5.09 0.58 3.55
C SER A 46 -5.38 0.45 2.05
N GLU A 47 -4.87 1.39 1.25
CA GLU A 47 -5.06 1.38 -0.20
C GLU A 47 -4.31 0.22 -0.87
N ILE A 48 -3.08 -0.07 -0.44
CA ILE A 48 -2.27 -1.20 -0.90
C ILE A 48 -2.99 -2.52 -0.62
N ARG A 49 -3.46 -2.71 0.63
CA ARG A 49 -4.19 -3.91 1.03
C ARG A 49 -5.44 -4.12 0.19
N THR A 50 -6.21 -3.06 -0.05
CA THR A 50 -7.42 -3.12 -0.88
C THR A 50 -7.10 -3.58 -2.30
N GLN A 51 -6.03 -3.06 -2.91
CA GLN A 51 -5.62 -3.44 -4.25
C GLN A 51 -5.15 -4.90 -4.31
N LEU A 52 -4.34 -5.33 -3.34
CA LEU A 52 -3.84 -6.71 -3.27
C LEU A 52 -4.97 -7.72 -3.07
N SER A 53 -5.92 -7.45 -2.18
CA SER A 53 -7.10 -8.32 -2.01
C SER A 53 -7.94 -8.41 -3.30
N GLY A 54 -8.05 -7.32 -4.06
CA GLY A 54 -8.72 -7.36 -5.37
C GLY A 54 -7.97 -8.22 -6.41
N VAL A 55 -6.64 -8.26 -6.35
CA VAL A 55 -5.82 -9.14 -7.20
C VAL A 55 -5.96 -10.60 -6.77
N GLU A 56 -5.91 -10.86 -5.46
CA GLU A 56 -6.10 -12.20 -4.88
C GLU A 56 -7.44 -12.83 -5.27
N LEU A 57 -8.53 -12.06 -5.19
CA LEU A 57 -9.85 -12.51 -5.64
C LEU A 57 -9.86 -12.91 -7.11
N LYS A 58 -9.24 -12.11 -7.99
CA LYS A 58 -9.15 -12.43 -9.42
C LYS A 58 -8.30 -13.67 -9.68
N ILE A 59 -7.21 -13.86 -8.93
CA ILE A 59 -6.40 -15.08 -9.02
C ILE A 59 -7.24 -16.29 -8.65
N LYS A 60 -8.03 -16.19 -7.56
CA LYS A 60 -8.92 -17.26 -7.14
C LYS A 60 -9.99 -17.57 -8.18
N GLU A 61 -10.65 -16.56 -8.76
CA GLU A 61 -11.63 -16.74 -9.84
C GLU A 61 -11.02 -17.47 -11.05
N ILE A 62 -9.78 -17.15 -11.41
CA ILE A 62 -9.06 -17.83 -12.49
C ILE A 62 -8.76 -19.28 -12.10
N GLN A 63 -8.26 -19.52 -10.89
CA GLN A 63 -7.97 -20.87 -10.40
C GLN A 63 -9.22 -21.73 -10.39
N ASP A 64 -10.32 -21.25 -9.82
CA ASP A 64 -11.60 -21.97 -9.76
C ASP A 64 -12.06 -22.33 -11.18
N LYS A 65 -12.01 -21.38 -12.12
CA LYS A 65 -12.38 -21.61 -13.52
C LYS A 65 -11.59 -22.73 -14.20
N TYR A 66 -10.28 -22.80 -13.98
CA TYR A 66 -9.42 -23.81 -14.61
C TYR A 66 -9.26 -25.10 -13.78
N SER A 67 -9.81 -25.13 -12.55
CA SER A 67 -9.88 -26.33 -11.72
C SER A 67 -11.10 -27.19 -12.07
N GLU A 68 -12.20 -26.56 -12.50
CA GLU A 68 -13.41 -27.25 -12.96
C GLU A 68 -13.24 -27.94 -14.34
N ASP A 69 -12.24 -27.54 -15.14
CA ASP A 69 -11.96 -28.12 -16.47
C ASP A 69 -11.15 -29.44 -16.41
N GLN A 70 -10.84 -29.98 -15.21
CA GLN A 70 -10.04 -31.21 -15.04
C GLN A 70 -10.78 -32.44 -14.46
N ASP A 71 -12.11 -32.37 -14.25
CA ASP A 71 -12.96 -33.51 -13.91
C ASP A 71 -13.92 -33.88 -15.07
#